data_AF-A0A1I7U9J2-F1
#
_entry.id   AF-A0A1I7U9J2-F1
#
_cell.length_a   1.000
_cell.length_b   1.000
_cell.length_c   1.000
_cell.angle_alpha   90.00
_cell.angle_beta   90.00
_cell.angle_gamma   90.00
#
_symmetry.space_group_name_H-M   'P 1'
#
loop_
_entity.id
_entity.type
_entity.pdbx_description
1 polymer ?
#
loop_
_entity_poly.entity_id
_entity_poly.type
_entity_poly.pdbx_seq_one_letter_code
_entity_poly.pdbx_strand_id
1 'polypeptide(L)'
;MFESFCRQCDSYTKLIPLTFLLGFYVSNVVSRWWRQFETLYWPEDILSVLCTILHQHDESSRRRRHVIAKYLNLSCALAWRDISSKIRLRFPTVHSLIEGGLLTEKEYNILEATHTENDSSLWMTPLHWIQQIIRKVEEDHKPTPSLLNQFVVELKTFRQSLRKLYSYDWVCVPLVYTQVATLATYAFFFFSLFGRQPLIPEVDSGKDFDMRVPIFTIVQFLFFVGWFKVGQDLMRPFGLDDDDIELNYILDRNVRVSFDIVNHLQEAELPDFENDDDRMWDEMHPQLKDGETSPGSKIPQLPHSKYSSLLSEHPPRLHAYVPIDDDRSVLDLENHQGCMPHKKGKKHLNW
;
A
#
# COMPACT_ATOMS: atom_id res chain seq x y z
N MET A 1 8.30 -12.97 -53.73
CA MET A 1 8.99 -11.90 -52.95
C MET A 1 8.36 -11.75 -51.57
N PHE A 2 7.06 -11.47 -51.47
CA PHE A 2 6.34 -11.36 -50.19
C PHE A 2 6.48 -12.58 -49.27
N GLU A 3 6.27 -13.80 -49.78
CA GLU A 3 6.41 -15.02 -48.97
C GLU A 3 7.80 -15.19 -48.36
N SER A 4 8.86 -14.87 -49.11
CA SER A 4 10.24 -14.93 -48.62
C SER A 4 10.48 -13.89 -47.52
N PHE A 5 9.86 -12.72 -47.63
CA PHE A 5 9.92 -11.68 -46.61
C PHE A 5 9.19 -12.11 -45.33
N CYS A 6 7.98 -12.70 -45.45
CA CYS A 6 7.23 -13.25 -44.31
C CYS A 6 8.04 -14.31 -43.56
N ARG A 7 8.63 -15.29 -44.26
CA ARG A 7 9.48 -16.31 -43.64
C ARG A 7 10.69 -15.71 -42.90
N GLN A 8 11.29 -14.66 -43.47
CA GLN A 8 12.40 -13.96 -42.83
C GLN A 8 11.93 -13.22 -41.55
N CYS A 9 10.77 -12.56 -41.60
CA CYS A 9 10.18 -11.90 -40.44
C CYS A 9 9.84 -12.90 -39.32
N ASP A 10 9.27 -14.07 -39.64
CA ASP A 10 8.99 -15.10 -38.64
C ASP A 10 10.27 -15.59 -37.94
N SER A 11 11.36 -15.77 -38.69
CA SER A 11 12.67 -16.10 -38.14
C SER A 11 13.15 -15.05 -37.13
N TYR A 12 13.00 -13.76 -37.43
CA TYR A 12 13.41 -12.69 -36.51
C TYR A 12 12.57 -12.63 -35.23
N THR A 13 11.29 -13.04 -35.25
CA THR A 13 10.48 -13.09 -34.01
C THR A 13 11.07 -14.04 -32.97
N LYS A 14 11.73 -15.12 -33.40
CA LYS A 14 12.34 -16.14 -32.54
C LYS A 14 13.63 -15.65 -31.88
N LEU A 15 14.25 -14.61 -32.41
CA LEU A 15 15.48 -14.03 -31.87
C LEU A 15 15.24 -13.04 -30.73
N ILE A 16 14.02 -12.52 -30.58
CA ILE A 16 13.69 -11.51 -29.57
C ILE A 16 13.19 -12.22 -28.30
N PRO A 17 13.93 -12.22 -27.19
CA PRO A 17 13.51 -12.86 -25.94
C PRO A 17 12.54 -11.96 -25.16
N LEU A 18 11.38 -11.68 -25.74
CA LEU A 18 10.44 -10.66 -25.24
C LEU A 18 9.95 -10.95 -23.82
N THR A 19 9.66 -12.23 -23.51
CA THR A 19 9.19 -12.65 -22.18
C THR A 19 10.18 -12.33 -21.07
N PHE A 20 11.47 -12.59 -21.30
CA PHE A 20 12.53 -12.30 -20.33
C PHE A 20 12.63 -10.80 -20.11
N LEU A 21 12.74 -10.04 -21.19
CA LEU A 21 12.93 -8.59 -21.15
C LEU A 21 11.76 -7.88 -20.46
N LEU A 22 10.51 -8.21 -20.84
CA LEU A 22 9.32 -7.67 -20.19
C LEU A 22 9.20 -8.14 -18.74
N GLY A 23 9.55 -9.39 -18.43
CA GLY A 23 9.56 -9.91 -17.07
C GLY A 23 10.43 -9.09 -16.12
N PHE A 24 11.67 -8.79 -16.52
CA PHE A 24 12.56 -7.93 -15.72
C PHE A 24 12.05 -6.50 -15.62
N TYR A 25 11.59 -5.92 -16.74
CA TYR A 25 11.09 -4.55 -16.77
C TYR A 25 9.87 -4.37 -15.85
N VAL A 26 8.82 -5.17 -16.05
CA VAL A 26 7.57 -5.05 -15.31
C VAL A 26 7.77 -5.40 -13.83
N SER A 27 8.54 -6.45 -13.52
CA SER A 27 8.84 -6.82 -12.12
C SER A 27 9.54 -5.68 -11.36
N ASN A 28 10.51 -5.01 -12.00
CA ASN A 28 11.18 -3.86 -11.41
C ASN A 28 10.22 -2.68 -11.18
N VAL A 29 9.35 -2.38 -12.15
CA VAL A 29 8.33 -1.33 -12.01
C VAL A 29 7.37 -1.65 -10.87
N VAL A 30 6.79 -2.85 -10.84
CA VAL A 30 5.83 -3.28 -9.80
C VAL A 30 6.47 -3.24 -8.41
N SER A 31 7.72 -3.73 -8.27
CA SER A 31 8.45 -3.67 -7.00
C SER A 31 8.63 -2.24 -6.51
N ARG A 32 8.94 -1.32 -7.44
CA ARG A 32 9.11 0.10 -7.13
C ARG A 32 7.78 0.80 -6.83
N TRP A 33 6.71 0.46 -7.55
CA TRP A 33 5.35 0.94 -7.27
C TRP A 33 4.93 0.57 -5.85
N TRP A 34 5.08 -0.70 -5.46
CA TRP A 34 4.74 -1.17 -4.10
C TRP A 34 5.54 -0.46 -3.02
N ARG A 35 6.87 -0.32 -3.21
CA ARG A 35 7.72 0.39 -2.25
C ARG A 35 7.39 1.87 -2.11
N GLN A 36 6.87 2.51 -3.16
CA GLN A 36 6.38 3.90 -3.07
C GLN A 36 5.11 3.96 -2.21
N PHE A 37 4.17 3.04 -2.41
CA PHE A 37 2.97 2.92 -1.57
C PHE A 37 3.32 2.67 -0.09
N GLU A 38 4.20 1.72 0.20
CA GLU A 38 4.68 1.41 1.57
C GLU A 38 5.46 2.56 2.23
N THR A 39 5.89 3.55 1.45
CA THR A 39 6.56 4.74 1.98
C THR A 39 5.55 5.78 2.48
N LEU A 40 4.27 5.68 2.16
CA LEU A 40 3.26 6.59 2.70
C LEU A 40 3.14 6.36 4.22
N TYR A 41 3.40 7.42 4.99
CA TYR A 41 3.34 7.37 6.44
C TYR A 41 1.96 7.81 6.94
N TRP A 42 1.43 7.04 7.88
CA TRP A 42 0.13 7.24 8.51
C TRP A 42 0.33 8.02 9.83
N PRO A 43 -0.34 9.16 10.06
CA PRO A 43 -0.06 10.03 11.21
C PRO A 43 -0.42 9.44 12.58
N GLU A 44 -1.11 8.30 12.63
CA GLU A 44 -1.62 7.70 13.87
C GLU A 44 -0.51 7.38 14.88
N ASP A 45 0.60 6.80 14.43
CA ASP A 45 1.67 6.35 15.33
C ASP A 45 2.31 7.54 16.06
N ILE A 46 2.71 8.56 15.30
CA ILE A 46 3.31 9.78 15.87
C ILE A 46 2.32 10.57 16.74
N LEU A 47 1.05 10.63 16.37
CA LEU A 47 0.03 11.35 17.13
C LEU A 47 -0.39 10.61 18.40
N SER A 48 -0.41 9.28 18.38
CA SER A 48 -0.65 8.48 19.58
C SER A 48 0.46 8.71 20.60
N VAL A 49 1.73 8.70 20.16
CA VAL A 49 2.86 9.05 21.04
C VAL A 49 2.75 10.49 21.55
N LEU A 50 2.36 11.44 20.69
CA LEU A 50 2.15 12.82 21.09
C LEU A 50 1.13 12.94 22.24
N CYS A 51 0.03 12.20 22.15
CA CYS A 51 -1.02 12.19 23.16
C CYS A 51 -0.52 11.66 24.52
N THR A 52 0.46 10.76 24.55
CA THR A 52 1.11 10.34 25.81
C THR A 52 2.01 11.41 26.42
N ILE A 53 2.64 12.26 25.59
CA ILE A 53 3.49 13.37 26.04
C ILE A 53 2.64 14.53 26.56
N LEU A 54 1.62 14.92 25.78
CA LEU A 54 0.68 16.00 26.08
C LEU A 54 -0.66 15.38 26.50
N HIS A 55 -0.68 14.67 27.63
CA HIS A 55 -1.87 13.95 28.08
C HIS A 55 -2.92 14.85 28.75
N GLN A 56 -2.55 16.07 29.12
CA GLN A 56 -3.42 16.97 29.88
C GLN A 56 -4.62 17.48 29.04
N HIS A 57 -5.75 17.68 29.70
CA HIS A 57 -6.99 18.21 29.09
C HIS A 57 -7.12 19.74 29.16
N ASP A 58 -6.03 20.45 29.47
CA ASP A 58 -6.03 21.91 29.48
C ASP A 58 -6.04 22.48 28.05
N GLU A 59 -6.54 23.72 27.93
CA GLU A 59 -6.67 24.37 26.63
C GLU A 59 -5.31 24.55 25.92
N SER A 60 -4.23 24.77 26.67
CA SER A 60 -2.88 24.92 26.11
C SER A 60 -2.39 23.60 25.50
N SER A 61 -2.49 22.48 26.21
CA SER A 61 -2.11 21.16 25.69
C SER A 61 -2.95 20.77 24.48
N ARG A 62 -4.28 21.00 24.54
CA ARG A 62 -5.18 20.77 23.40
C ARG A 62 -4.76 21.57 22.17
N ARG A 63 -4.50 22.88 22.33
CA ARG A 63 -4.03 23.73 21.22
C ARG A 63 -2.69 23.25 20.68
N ARG A 64 -1.75 22.82 21.54
CA ARG A 64 -0.44 22.29 21.10
C ARG A 64 -0.60 21.00 20.29
N ARG A 65 -1.40 20.03 20.76
CA ARG A 65 -1.66 18.81 20.00
C ARG A 65 -2.32 19.09 18.65
N HIS A 66 -3.33 19.97 18.64
CA HIS A 66 -4.02 20.40 17.42
C HIS A 66 -3.07 21.03 16.40
N VAL A 67 -2.21 21.96 16.83
CA VAL A 67 -1.25 22.63 15.94
C VAL A 67 -0.20 21.63 15.41
N ILE A 68 0.29 20.70 16.23
CA ILE A 68 1.23 19.67 15.78
C ILE A 68 0.57 18.75 14.74
N ALA A 69 -0.66 18.30 14.97
CA ALA A 69 -1.42 17.52 14.00
C ALA A 69 -1.63 18.29 12.69
N LYS A 70 -1.97 19.58 12.77
CA LYS A 70 -2.09 20.44 11.59
C LYS A 70 -0.77 20.52 10.82
N TYR A 71 0.37 20.71 11.49
CA TYR A 71 1.68 20.82 10.84
C TYR A 71 2.19 19.52 10.21
N LEU A 72 1.86 18.36 10.80
CA LEU A 72 2.14 17.06 10.16
C LEU A 72 1.38 16.94 8.84
N ASN A 73 0.08 17.20 8.86
CA ASN A 73 -0.76 17.13 7.66
C ASN A 73 -0.39 18.20 6.63
N LEU A 74 -0.03 19.41 7.06
CA LEU A 74 0.48 20.47 6.19
C LEU A 74 1.78 20.04 5.48
N SER A 75 2.69 19.38 6.20
CA SER A 75 3.94 18.88 5.60
C SER A 75 3.67 17.80 4.55
N CYS A 76 2.72 16.89 4.81
CA CYS A 76 2.24 15.93 3.82
C CYS A 76 1.63 16.63 2.61
N ALA A 77 0.74 17.61 2.81
CA ALA A 77 0.07 18.33 1.72
C ALA A 77 1.08 19.07 0.83
N LEU A 78 2.06 19.75 1.43
CA LEU A 78 3.14 20.44 0.70
C LEU A 78 3.99 19.44 -0.08
N ALA A 79 4.46 18.37 0.58
CA ALA A 79 5.31 17.37 -0.08
C ALA A 79 4.57 16.63 -1.20
N TRP A 80 3.32 16.25 -0.97
CA TRP A 80 2.51 15.51 -1.94
C TRP A 80 2.09 16.38 -3.13
N ARG A 81 1.92 17.69 -2.94
CA ARG A 81 1.67 18.64 -4.02
C ARG A 81 2.83 18.70 -5.03
N ASP A 82 4.06 18.53 -4.56
CA ASP A 82 5.23 18.56 -5.42
C ASP A 82 5.38 17.27 -6.24
N ILE A 83 4.98 16.12 -5.71
CA ILE A 83 5.13 14.81 -6.40
C ILE A 83 3.87 14.35 -7.16
N SER A 84 2.67 14.78 -6.74
CA SER A 84 1.40 14.25 -7.27
C SER A 84 0.64 15.27 -8.10
N SER A 85 0.23 14.84 -9.29
CA SER A 85 -0.61 15.65 -10.17
C SER A 85 -2.01 15.84 -9.58
N LYS A 86 -2.62 14.79 -8.99
CA LYS A 86 -3.93 14.86 -8.30
C LYS A 86 -3.93 15.91 -7.17
N ILE A 87 -2.90 15.94 -6.33
CA ILE A 87 -2.80 16.91 -5.21
C ILE A 87 -2.50 18.31 -5.73
N ARG A 88 -1.64 18.45 -6.75
CA ARG A 88 -1.34 19.74 -7.37
C ARG A 88 -2.55 20.39 -8.02
N LEU A 89 -3.43 19.61 -8.65
CA LEU A 89 -4.69 20.12 -9.19
C LEU A 89 -5.66 20.54 -8.08
N ARG A 90 -5.66 19.82 -6.95
CA ARG A 90 -6.48 20.18 -5.78
C ARG A 90 -5.99 21.44 -5.08
N PHE A 91 -4.67 21.63 -4.96
CA PHE A 91 -4.04 22.80 -4.35
C PHE A 91 -3.05 23.45 -5.33
N PRO A 92 -3.54 24.23 -6.32
CA PRO A 92 -2.69 24.83 -7.35
C PRO A 92 -1.61 25.75 -6.76
N THR A 93 -1.94 26.49 -5.70
CA THR A 93 -1.02 27.40 -5.00
C THR A 93 -0.90 27.01 -3.53
N VAL A 94 0.20 27.40 -2.87
CA VAL A 94 0.33 27.21 -1.41
C VAL A 94 -0.76 28.00 -0.67
N HIS A 95 -1.19 29.14 -1.22
CA HIS A 95 -2.33 29.91 -0.72
C HIS A 95 -3.64 29.10 -0.70
N SER A 96 -3.83 28.14 -1.62
CA SER A 96 -5.02 27.26 -1.62
C SER A 96 -5.11 26.41 -0.34
N LEU A 97 -4.00 26.19 0.37
CA LEU A 97 -3.98 25.48 1.67
C LEU A 97 -4.53 26.33 2.82
N ILE A 98 -4.61 27.66 2.64
CA ILE A 98 -5.27 28.56 3.59
C ILE A 98 -6.77 28.35 3.55
N GLU A 99 -7.34 28.30 2.34
CA GLU A 99 -8.76 27.99 2.12
C GLU A 99 -9.11 26.58 2.63
N GLY A 100 -8.17 25.64 2.51
CA GLY A 100 -8.29 24.29 3.07
C GLY A 100 -8.14 24.22 4.60
N GLY A 101 -7.85 25.32 5.30
CA GLY A 101 -7.72 25.38 6.76
C GLY A 101 -6.47 24.71 7.33
N LEU A 102 -5.57 24.21 6.50
CA LEU A 102 -4.29 23.59 6.93
C LEU A 102 -3.20 24.64 7.20
N LEU A 103 -3.39 25.86 6.70
CA LEU A 103 -2.45 26.96 6.83
C LEU A 103 -3.17 28.25 7.23
N THR A 104 -2.56 29.07 8.07
CA THR A 104 -3.06 30.42 8.37
C THR A 104 -2.30 31.47 7.57
N GLU A 105 -2.88 32.65 7.39
CA GLU A 105 -2.21 33.80 6.74
C GLU A 105 -0.85 34.14 7.38
N LYS A 106 -0.76 34.10 8.70
CA LYS A 106 0.51 34.38 9.41
C LYS A 106 1.56 33.32 9.13
N GLU A 107 1.17 32.06 9.14
CA GLU A 107 2.07 30.93 8.82
C GLU A 107 2.48 30.96 7.35
N TYR A 108 1.58 31.34 6.45
CA TYR A 108 1.87 31.52 5.02
C TYR A 108 2.97 32.56 4.78
N ASN A 109 2.85 33.75 5.39
CA ASN A 109 3.85 34.81 5.25
C ASN A 109 5.25 34.35 5.70
N ILE A 110 5.34 33.56 6.79
CA ILE A 110 6.61 33.01 7.27
C ILE A 110 7.13 31.95 6.28
N LEU A 111 6.27 31.08 5.76
CA LEU A 111 6.64 30.07 4.77
C LEU A 111 7.15 30.68 3.47
N GLU A 112 6.46 31.71 2.96
CA GLU A 112 6.82 32.41 1.73
C GLU A 112 8.17 33.15 1.86
N ALA A 113 8.39 33.81 3.00
CA ALA A 113 9.68 34.42 3.32
C ALA A 113 10.81 33.37 3.34
N THR A 114 10.58 32.23 3.97
CA THR A 114 11.56 31.13 4.06
C THR A 114 11.83 30.49 2.69
N HIS A 115 10.79 30.33 1.87
CA HIS A 115 10.91 29.79 0.51
C HIS A 115 11.73 30.70 -0.40
N THR A 116 11.54 32.02 -0.30
CA THR A 116 12.32 32.99 -1.08
C THR A 116 13.83 32.88 -0.82
N GLU A 117 14.21 32.49 0.39
CA GLU A 117 15.61 32.23 0.73
C GLU A 117 16.10 30.84 0.27
N ASN A 118 15.23 29.82 0.33
CA ASN A 118 15.55 28.45 -0.06
C ASN A 118 14.31 27.67 -0.59
N ASP A 119 14.28 27.42 -1.91
CA ASP A 119 13.19 26.71 -2.59
C ASP A 119 12.92 25.30 -2.01
N SER A 120 13.98 24.57 -1.64
CA SER A 120 13.88 23.16 -1.20
C SER A 120 13.34 22.96 0.23
N SER A 121 13.01 24.03 0.96
CA SER A 121 12.73 23.96 2.40
C SER A 121 11.24 23.90 2.77
N LEU A 122 10.32 24.14 1.82
CA LEU A 122 8.88 24.35 2.10
C LEU A 122 8.23 23.26 2.96
N TRP A 123 8.31 22.00 2.54
CA TRP A 123 7.68 20.89 3.25
C TRP A 123 8.38 20.55 4.58
N MET A 124 9.65 20.95 4.75
CA MET A 124 10.43 20.72 5.97
C MET A 124 10.12 21.76 7.05
N THR A 125 9.67 22.96 6.68
CA THR A 125 9.44 24.06 7.62
C THR A 125 8.42 23.73 8.71
N PRO A 126 7.22 23.16 8.42
CA PRO A 126 6.28 22.81 9.49
C PRO A 126 6.80 21.71 10.41
N LEU A 127 7.63 20.79 9.91
CA LEU A 127 8.29 19.76 10.74
C LEU A 127 9.29 20.35 11.73
N HIS A 128 9.99 21.44 11.34
CA HIS A 128 10.83 22.18 12.27
C HIS A 128 10.01 22.96 13.30
N TRP A 129 8.85 23.52 12.92
CA TRP A 129 7.95 24.15 13.88
C TRP A 129 7.45 23.15 14.93
N ILE A 130 7.16 21.90 14.55
CA ILE A 130 6.83 20.83 15.52
C ILE A 130 7.98 20.62 16.51
N GLN A 131 9.23 20.54 16.02
CA GLN A 131 10.40 20.38 16.90
C GLN A 131 10.54 21.55 17.89
N GLN A 132 10.31 22.79 17.43
CA GLN A 132 10.35 23.97 18.28
C GLN A 132 9.22 23.96 19.34
N ILE A 133 8.01 23.52 18.98
CA ILE A 133 6.91 23.37 19.94
C ILE A 133 7.25 22.32 21.00
N ILE A 134 7.75 21.16 20.57
CA ILE A 134 8.12 20.07 21.47
C ILE A 134 9.26 20.46 22.39
N ARG A 135 10.23 21.24 21.90
CA ARG A 135 11.31 21.79 22.74
C ARG A 135 10.78 22.70 23.84
N LYS A 136 9.79 23.55 23.53
CA LYS A 136 9.10 24.36 24.55
C LYS A 136 8.32 23.49 25.54
N VAL A 137 7.67 22.42 25.07
CA VAL A 137 6.99 21.47 25.97
C VAL A 137 7.98 20.79 26.92
N GLU A 138 9.17 20.44 26.44
CA GLU A 138 10.24 19.86 27.25
C GLU A 138 10.68 20.82 28.38
N GLU A 139 10.86 22.10 28.05
CA GLU A 139 11.23 23.15 29.00
C GLU A 139 10.13 23.42 30.04
N ASP A 140 8.87 23.45 29.60
CA ASP A 140 7.70 23.79 30.42
C ASP A 140 7.28 22.62 31.34
N HIS A 141 7.22 21.39 30.82
CA HIS A 141 6.55 20.25 31.48
C HIS A 141 7.48 19.10 31.86
N LYS A 142 8.71 19.07 31.34
CA LYS A 142 9.69 17.98 31.56
C LYS A 142 9.07 16.57 31.40
N PRO A 143 8.54 16.24 30.20
CA PRO A 143 7.92 14.95 29.95
C PRO A 143 8.93 13.81 30.09
N THR A 144 8.44 12.58 30.27
CA THR A 144 9.31 11.41 30.42
C THR A 144 10.27 11.29 29.22
N PRO A 145 11.61 11.23 29.44
CA PRO A 145 12.58 11.23 28.34
C PRO A 145 12.41 10.09 27.34
N SER A 146 11.90 8.92 27.77
CA SER A 146 11.61 7.79 26.88
C SER A 146 10.53 8.11 25.86
N LEU A 147 9.43 8.77 26.27
CA LEU A 147 8.33 9.17 25.39
C LEU A 147 8.80 10.25 24.41
N LEU A 148 9.57 11.23 24.90
CA LEU A 148 10.14 12.28 24.06
C LEU A 148 11.08 11.69 22.99
N ASN A 149 11.96 10.77 23.37
CA ASN A 149 12.83 10.07 22.43
C ASN A 149 12.02 9.28 21.39
N GLN A 150 10.96 8.58 21.80
CA GLN A 150 10.08 7.87 20.88
C GLN A 150 9.43 8.84 19.89
N PHE A 151 8.92 9.99 20.34
CA PHE A 151 8.34 10.99 19.44
C PHE A 151 9.35 11.53 18.43
N VAL A 152 10.58 11.80 18.85
CA VAL A 152 11.65 12.27 17.95
C VAL A 152 12.02 11.19 16.92
N VAL A 153 11.99 9.91 17.30
CA VAL A 153 12.17 8.77 16.38
C VAL A 153 11.02 8.72 15.37
N GLU A 154 9.77 8.81 15.81
CA GLU A 154 8.62 8.83 14.89
C GLU A 154 8.66 10.01 13.93
N LEU A 155 9.00 11.21 14.42
CA LEU A 155 9.16 12.39 13.58
C LEU A 155 10.31 12.25 12.57
N LYS A 156 11.38 11.52 12.93
CA LYS A 156 12.44 11.16 11.99
C LYS A 156 11.92 10.18 10.94
N THR A 157 11.17 9.15 11.32
CA THR A 157 10.57 8.19 10.37
C THR A 157 9.63 8.89 9.40
N PHE A 158 8.76 9.78 9.89
CA PHE A 158 7.90 10.64 9.09
C PHE A 158 8.69 11.48 8.08
N ARG A 159 9.78 12.14 8.50
CA ARG A 159 10.65 12.90 7.57
C ARG A 159 11.31 12.00 6.52
N GLN A 160 11.76 10.82 6.92
CA GLN A 160 12.40 9.87 6.02
C GLN A 160 11.43 9.35 4.97
N SER A 161 10.16 9.16 5.33
CA SER A 161 9.11 8.72 4.42
C SER A 161 8.88 9.76 3.31
N LEU A 162 8.68 11.04 3.66
CA LEU A 162 8.54 12.13 2.69
C LEU A 162 9.78 12.27 1.79
N ARG A 163 10.99 12.23 2.38
CA ARG A 163 12.24 12.29 1.61
C ARG A 163 12.39 11.11 0.64
N LYS A 164 11.97 9.92 1.04
CA LYS A 164 12.03 8.72 0.19
C LYS A 164 11.05 8.83 -0.98
N LEU A 165 9.87 9.43 -0.79
CA LEU A 165 8.96 9.77 -1.90
C LEU A 165 9.60 10.75 -2.88
N TYR A 166 10.21 11.84 -2.40
CA TYR A 166 10.98 12.75 -3.27
C TYR A 166 12.12 12.04 -4.01
N SER A 167 12.81 11.10 -3.36
CA SER A 167 13.88 10.32 -4.01
C SER A 167 13.33 9.44 -5.13
N TYR A 168 12.13 8.88 -4.96
CA TYR A 168 11.45 8.16 -6.03
C TYR A 168 11.04 9.10 -7.17
N ASP A 169 10.41 10.23 -6.87
CA ASP A 169 10.02 11.20 -7.91
C ASP A 169 11.24 11.69 -8.71
N TRP A 170 12.32 12.07 -8.02
CA TRP A 170 13.55 12.55 -8.65
C TRP A 170 14.27 11.47 -9.47
N VAL A 171 14.44 10.27 -8.91
CA VAL A 171 15.13 9.16 -9.57
C VAL A 171 14.10 8.17 -10.09
N CYS A 172 13.58 8.46 -11.29
CA CYS A 172 12.67 7.58 -12.02
C CYS A 172 13.36 6.29 -12.54
N VAL A 173 12.57 5.34 -13.05
CA VAL A 173 13.11 4.19 -13.81
C VAL A 173 13.93 4.74 -15.00
N PRO A 174 15.18 4.29 -15.22
CA PRO A 174 16.02 4.80 -16.29
C PRO A 174 15.31 4.73 -17.64
N LEU A 175 15.30 5.86 -18.36
CA LEU A 175 14.57 5.98 -19.63
C LEU A 175 14.96 4.89 -20.64
N VAL A 176 16.25 4.53 -20.66
CA VAL A 176 16.78 3.47 -21.53
C VAL A 176 16.11 2.12 -21.30
N TYR A 177 15.71 1.78 -20.06
CA TYR A 177 15.02 0.52 -19.79
C TYR A 177 13.63 0.50 -20.43
N THR A 178 12.88 1.59 -20.25
CA THR A 178 11.56 1.74 -20.88
C THR A 178 11.67 1.76 -22.41
N GLN A 179 12.68 2.44 -22.96
CA GLN A 179 12.93 2.49 -24.41
C GLN A 179 13.26 1.12 -24.99
N VAL A 180 14.13 0.35 -24.34
CA VAL A 180 14.50 -1.01 -24.77
C VAL A 180 13.29 -1.94 -24.71
N ALA A 181 12.49 -1.87 -23.64
CA ALA A 181 11.24 -2.64 -23.54
C ALA A 181 10.22 -2.28 -24.64
N THR A 182 10.06 -0.99 -24.91
CA THR A 182 9.18 -0.49 -25.97
C THR A 182 9.63 -0.98 -27.34
N LEU A 183 10.93 -0.79 -27.66
CA LEU A 183 11.50 -1.18 -28.94
C LEU A 183 11.40 -2.68 -29.16
N ALA A 184 11.74 -3.50 -28.15
CA ALA A 184 11.64 -4.95 -28.24
C ALA A 184 10.19 -5.42 -28.48
N THR A 185 9.23 -4.82 -27.77
CA THR A 185 7.80 -5.14 -27.91
C THR A 185 7.30 -4.77 -29.30
N TYR A 186 7.59 -3.55 -29.76
CA TYR A 186 7.13 -3.06 -31.06
C TYR A 186 7.83 -3.77 -32.23
N ALA A 187 9.13 -4.05 -32.13
CA ALA A 187 9.86 -4.82 -33.14
C ALA A 187 9.32 -6.25 -33.25
N PHE A 188 9.04 -6.91 -32.12
CA PHE A 188 8.44 -8.24 -32.11
C PHE A 188 7.10 -8.27 -32.86
N PHE A 189 6.22 -7.30 -32.59
CA PHE A 189 4.92 -7.24 -33.27
C PHE A 189 4.99 -6.73 -34.70
N PHE A 190 5.94 -5.86 -35.03
CA PHE A 190 6.23 -5.47 -36.41
C PHE A 190 6.61 -6.69 -37.25
N PHE A 191 7.55 -7.52 -36.79
CA PHE A 191 7.91 -8.75 -37.49
C PHE A 191 6.78 -9.77 -37.46
N SER A 192 6.03 -9.89 -36.36
CA SER A 192 4.88 -10.80 -36.26
C SER A 192 3.77 -10.45 -37.26
N LEU A 193 3.57 -9.17 -37.57
CA LEU A 193 2.55 -8.70 -38.51
C LEU A 193 2.75 -9.31 -39.91
N PHE A 194 4.00 -9.43 -40.35
CA PHE A 194 4.36 -10.03 -41.63
C PHE A 194 4.66 -11.52 -41.52
N GLY A 195 5.30 -11.95 -40.44
CA GLY A 195 5.75 -13.33 -40.25
C GLY A 195 4.64 -14.33 -39.98
N ARG A 196 3.51 -13.89 -39.41
CA ARG A 196 2.36 -14.75 -39.10
C ARG A 196 1.21 -14.65 -40.13
N GLN A 197 1.51 -14.19 -41.34
CA GLN A 197 0.55 -14.22 -42.45
C GLN A 197 0.45 -15.66 -42.99
N PRO A 198 -0.76 -16.20 -43.22
CA PRO A 198 -0.90 -17.52 -43.85
C PRO A 198 -0.36 -17.45 -45.29
N LEU A 199 0.55 -18.36 -45.64
CA LEU A 199 1.14 -18.43 -46.97
C LEU A 199 0.40 -19.48 -47.81
N ILE A 200 -0.02 -19.11 -49.02
CA ILE A 200 -0.80 -19.97 -49.94
C ILE A 200 -0.17 -21.37 -50.13
N PRO A 201 1.16 -21.52 -50.35
CA PRO A 201 1.77 -22.84 -50.52
C PRO A 201 1.75 -23.71 -49.25
N GLU A 202 1.72 -23.11 -48.06
CA GLU A 202 1.68 -23.82 -46.77
C GLU A 202 0.26 -24.26 -46.42
N VAL A 203 -0.74 -23.46 -46.83
CA VAL A 203 -2.15 -23.82 -46.78
C VAL A 203 -2.47 -24.95 -47.76
N ASP A 204 -1.99 -24.85 -49.01
CA ASP A 204 -2.22 -25.87 -50.05
C ASP A 204 -1.52 -27.20 -49.75
N SER A 205 -0.40 -27.17 -49.02
CA SER A 205 0.30 -28.38 -48.54
C SER A 205 -0.28 -28.95 -47.25
N GLY A 206 -1.35 -28.35 -46.70
CA GLY A 206 -2.02 -28.78 -45.48
C GLY A 206 -1.17 -28.62 -44.20
N LYS A 207 -0.08 -27.86 -44.28
CA LYS A 207 0.82 -27.59 -43.13
C LYS A 207 0.28 -26.51 -42.22
N ASP A 208 -0.42 -25.53 -42.79
CA ASP A 208 -1.05 -24.44 -42.06
C ASP A 208 -2.53 -24.31 -42.41
N PHE A 209 -3.31 -23.85 -41.45
CA PHE A 209 -4.73 -23.60 -41.63
C PHE A 209 -4.95 -22.11 -41.91
N ASP A 210 -5.63 -21.77 -43.01
CA ASP A 210 -5.98 -20.38 -43.33
C ASP A 210 -7.09 -19.87 -42.40
N MET A 211 -6.69 -19.49 -41.19
CA MET A 211 -7.50 -18.63 -40.35
C MET A 211 -7.37 -17.20 -40.89
N ARG A 212 -8.38 -16.75 -41.66
CA ARG A 212 -8.49 -15.35 -42.14
C ARG A 212 -8.27 -14.30 -41.04
N VAL A 213 -8.50 -14.67 -39.77
CA VAL A 213 -8.20 -13.87 -38.58
C VAL A 213 -7.14 -14.59 -37.73
N PRO A 214 -6.00 -13.98 -37.42
CA PRO A 214 -4.91 -14.64 -36.68
C PRO A 214 -5.16 -14.62 -35.16
N ILE A 215 -6.10 -15.46 -34.68
CA ILE A 215 -6.58 -15.47 -33.29
C ILE A 215 -5.43 -15.62 -32.28
N PHE A 216 -4.51 -16.58 -32.47
CA PHE A 216 -3.39 -16.79 -31.55
C PHE A 216 -2.40 -15.62 -31.52
N THR A 217 -2.17 -14.97 -32.66
CA THR A 217 -1.34 -13.75 -32.72
C THR A 217 -1.99 -12.59 -31.98
N ILE A 218 -3.31 -12.46 -32.07
CA ILE A 218 -4.08 -11.46 -31.31
C ILE A 218 -3.97 -11.72 -29.81
N VAL A 219 -4.11 -12.98 -29.37
CA VAL A 219 -3.95 -13.35 -27.95
C VAL A 219 -2.53 -13.05 -27.47
N GLN A 220 -1.50 -13.38 -28.25
CA GLN A 220 -0.12 -13.02 -27.92
C GLN A 220 0.09 -11.50 -27.86
N PHE A 221 -0.54 -10.75 -28.76
CA PHE A 221 -0.54 -9.28 -28.73
C PHE A 221 -1.14 -8.74 -27.43
N LEU A 222 -2.35 -9.17 -27.08
CA LEU A 222 -3.00 -8.76 -25.84
C LEU A 222 -2.16 -9.11 -24.61
N PHE A 223 -1.54 -10.29 -24.60
CA PHE A 223 -0.69 -10.70 -23.49
C PHE A 223 0.56 -9.82 -23.36
N PHE A 224 1.40 -9.71 -24.40
CA PHE A 224 2.67 -8.99 -24.28
C PHE A 224 2.50 -7.46 -24.26
N VAL A 225 1.60 -6.91 -25.08
CA VAL A 225 1.33 -5.45 -25.05
C VAL A 225 0.59 -5.08 -23.78
N GLY A 226 -0.37 -5.90 -23.31
CA GLY A 226 -1.02 -5.71 -22.02
C GLY A 226 -0.02 -5.77 -20.85
N TRP A 227 0.91 -6.74 -20.89
CA TRP A 227 1.95 -6.85 -19.87
C TRP A 227 2.93 -5.67 -19.89
N PHE A 228 3.33 -5.22 -21.08
CA PHE A 228 4.10 -3.99 -21.24
C PHE A 228 3.35 -2.76 -20.70
N LYS A 229 2.04 -2.67 -20.98
CA LYS A 229 1.16 -1.59 -20.50
C LYS A 229 1.07 -1.54 -18.97
N VAL A 230 0.95 -2.68 -18.30
CA VAL A 230 1.04 -2.76 -16.83
C VAL A 230 2.31 -2.09 -16.32
N GLY A 231 3.45 -2.31 -16.98
CA GLY A 231 4.70 -1.63 -16.63
C GLY A 231 4.73 -0.13 -16.94
N GLN A 232 3.96 0.35 -17.93
CA GLN A 232 3.86 1.78 -18.22
C GLN A 232 2.98 2.50 -17.21
N ASP A 233 1.82 1.93 -16.92
CA ASP A 233 0.79 2.54 -16.08
C ASP A 233 1.28 2.62 -14.61
N LEU A 234 1.91 1.56 -14.11
CA LEU A 234 2.47 1.54 -12.74
C LEU A 234 3.77 2.35 -12.58
N MET A 235 4.34 2.91 -13.66
CA MET A 235 5.61 3.62 -13.60
C MET A 235 5.52 4.94 -12.82
N ARG A 236 4.34 5.59 -12.81
CA ARG A 236 4.11 6.89 -12.16
C ARG A 236 2.84 6.85 -11.28
N PRO A 237 2.91 6.24 -10.09
CA PRO A 237 1.74 6.00 -9.22
C PRO A 237 1.01 7.23 -8.68
N PHE A 238 1.52 8.43 -8.93
CA PHE A 238 1.01 9.70 -8.42
C PHE A 238 0.51 10.62 -9.56
N GLY A 239 0.22 10.03 -10.72
CA GLY A 239 -0.31 10.69 -11.91
C GLY A 239 -1.80 10.99 -11.80
N LEU A 240 -2.53 10.77 -12.89
CA LEU A 240 -3.97 11.00 -13.03
C LEU A 240 -4.70 9.74 -13.53
N ASP A 241 -4.02 8.60 -13.56
CA ASP A 241 -4.61 7.36 -14.06
C ASP A 241 -5.57 6.77 -13.01
N ASP A 242 -6.47 5.90 -13.47
CA ASP A 242 -7.53 5.30 -12.62
C ASP A 242 -6.94 4.42 -11.51
N ASP A 243 -5.83 3.72 -11.79
CA ASP A 243 -5.14 2.83 -10.86
C ASP A 243 -4.03 3.53 -10.04
N ASP A 244 -3.87 4.85 -10.20
CA ASP A 244 -2.92 5.63 -9.41
C ASP A 244 -3.36 5.72 -7.94
N ILE A 245 -2.38 5.84 -7.04
CA ILE A 245 -2.63 5.91 -5.61
C ILE A 245 -3.50 7.14 -5.28
N GLU A 246 -4.59 6.89 -4.55
CA GLU A 246 -5.58 7.90 -4.17
C GLU A 246 -5.11 8.81 -3.04
N LEU A 247 -4.10 9.63 -3.31
CA LEU A 247 -3.53 10.57 -2.33
C LEU A 247 -4.54 11.60 -1.81
N ASN A 248 -5.54 11.98 -2.61
CA ASN A 248 -6.60 12.88 -2.16
C ASN A 248 -7.41 12.27 -1.02
N TYR A 249 -7.80 11.00 -1.19
CA TYR A 249 -8.50 10.24 -0.16
C TYR A 249 -7.62 10.06 1.09
N ILE A 250 -6.36 9.67 0.90
CA ILE A 250 -5.42 9.45 2.00
C ILE A 250 -5.19 10.75 2.79
N LEU A 251 -5.02 11.89 2.11
CA LEU A 251 -4.86 13.18 2.77
C LEU A 251 -6.09 13.54 3.60
N ASP A 252 -7.29 13.41 3.04
CA ASP A 252 -8.54 13.71 3.75
C ASP A 252 -8.74 12.81 4.96
N ARG A 253 -8.45 11.52 4.80
CA ARG A 253 -8.52 10.55 5.87
C ARG A 253 -7.51 10.86 6.97
N ASN A 254 -6.26 11.19 6.60
CA ASN A 254 -5.21 11.55 7.54
C ASN A 254 -5.56 12.81 8.33
N VAL A 255 -6.10 13.84 7.68
CA VAL A 255 -6.56 15.06 8.35
C VAL A 255 -7.67 14.75 9.36
N ARG A 256 -8.70 13.98 8.96
CA ARG A 256 -9.81 13.61 9.85
C ARG A 256 -9.33 12.80 11.06
N VAL A 257 -8.60 11.71 10.81
CA VAL A 257 -8.10 10.82 11.86
C VAL A 257 -7.10 11.55 12.77
N SER A 258 -6.26 12.42 12.23
CA SER A 258 -5.31 13.20 13.03
C SER A 258 -6.02 14.06 14.05
N PHE A 259 -7.06 14.79 13.63
CA PHE A 259 -7.83 15.66 14.52
C PHE A 259 -8.71 14.86 15.49
N ASP A 260 -9.21 13.70 15.06
CA ASP A 260 -9.95 12.79 15.93
C ASP A 260 -9.06 12.27 17.08
N ILE A 261 -7.83 11.83 16.77
CA ILE A 261 -6.85 11.37 17.77
C ILE A 261 -6.52 12.46 18.79
N VAL A 262 -6.11 13.65 18.34
CA VAL A 262 -5.61 14.67 19.26
C VAL A 262 -6.68 15.42 20.06
N ASN A 263 -7.93 15.35 19.59
CA ASN A 263 -9.07 16.01 20.22
C ASN A 263 -10.04 14.97 20.78
N HIS A 264 -10.87 14.35 19.93
CA HIS A 264 -12.01 13.55 20.39
C HIS A 264 -11.57 12.31 21.18
N LEU A 265 -10.65 11.50 20.65
CA LEU A 265 -10.17 10.29 21.31
C LEU A 265 -9.35 10.62 22.56
N GLN A 266 -8.56 11.69 22.53
CA GLN A 266 -7.80 12.13 23.69
C GLN A 266 -8.67 12.76 24.78
N GLU A 267 -9.81 13.37 24.43
CA GLU A 267 -10.73 13.99 25.39
C GLU A 267 -11.83 13.04 25.87
N ALA A 268 -12.01 11.89 25.21
CA ALA A 268 -12.97 10.89 25.62
C ALA A 268 -12.68 10.39 27.03
N GLU A 269 -13.72 10.34 27.87
CA GLU A 269 -13.63 9.73 29.19
C GLU A 269 -13.38 8.22 29.03
N LEU A 270 -12.46 7.69 29.83
CA LEU A 270 -12.22 6.26 29.88
C LEU A 270 -13.47 5.59 30.46
N PRO A 271 -14.01 4.52 29.82
CA PRO A 271 -15.05 3.72 30.43
C PRO A 271 -14.57 3.15 31.77
N ASP A 272 -15.48 3.05 32.74
CA ASP A 272 -15.16 2.46 34.04
C ASP A 272 -14.70 1.01 33.87
N PHE A 273 -13.46 0.73 34.30
CA PHE A 273 -12.83 -0.60 34.15
C PHE A 273 -13.35 -1.62 35.18
N GLU A 274 -14.01 -1.15 36.23
CA GLU A 274 -14.50 -1.98 37.34
C GLU A 274 -15.94 -2.45 37.13
N ASN A 275 -16.51 -2.29 35.94
CA ASN A 275 -17.88 -2.71 35.68
C ASN A 275 -17.99 -4.25 35.64
N ASP A 276 -18.96 -4.78 36.39
CA ASP A 276 -19.32 -6.20 36.44
C ASP A 276 -19.99 -6.71 35.14
N ASP A 277 -19.83 -6.03 34.01
CA ASP A 277 -20.43 -6.38 32.71
C ASP A 277 -19.41 -6.95 31.70
N ASP A 278 -18.16 -7.16 32.11
CA ASP A 278 -17.18 -7.90 31.33
C ASP A 278 -17.50 -9.41 31.32
N ARG A 279 -18.33 -9.77 30.35
CA ARG A 279 -18.71 -11.16 30.07
C ARG A 279 -17.52 -12.09 29.86
N MET A 280 -16.41 -11.61 29.30
CA MET A 280 -15.23 -12.44 29.05
C MET A 280 -14.50 -12.72 30.37
N TRP A 281 -14.42 -11.74 31.26
CA TRP A 281 -13.89 -11.90 32.61
C TRP A 281 -14.73 -12.88 33.44
N ASP A 282 -16.05 -12.73 33.43
CA ASP A 282 -17.00 -13.57 34.17
C ASP A 282 -16.96 -15.05 33.74
N GLU A 283 -16.92 -15.31 32.42
CA GLU A 283 -16.84 -16.67 31.89
C GLU A 283 -15.50 -17.36 32.25
N MET A 284 -14.41 -16.58 32.40
CA MET A 284 -13.10 -17.10 32.85
C MET A 284 -13.01 -17.28 34.37
N HIS A 285 -13.72 -16.46 35.14
CA HIS A 285 -13.72 -16.47 36.61
C HIS A 285 -15.12 -16.70 37.18
N PRO A 286 -15.72 -17.89 36.93
CA PRO A 286 -17.06 -18.18 37.44
C PRO A 286 -17.06 -18.15 38.98
N GLN A 287 -18.04 -17.47 39.57
CA GLN A 287 -18.21 -17.46 41.02
C GLN A 287 -18.54 -18.89 41.51
N LEU A 288 -17.60 -19.49 42.25
CA LEU A 288 -17.76 -20.82 42.82
C LEU A 288 -18.75 -20.81 44.00
N LYS A 289 -19.66 -21.79 44.04
CA LYS A 289 -20.48 -22.08 45.23
C LYS A 289 -19.70 -22.97 46.20
N ASP A 290 -19.96 -22.81 47.50
CA ASP A 290 -19.27 -23.55 48.57
C ASP A 290 -19.28 -25.08 48.31
N GLY A 291 -18.08 -25.65 48.12
CA GLY A 291 -17.87 -27.09 47.96
C GLY A 291 -17.57 -27.59 46.53
N GLU A 292 -17.58 -26.73 45.52
CA GLU A 292 -17.21 -27.11 44.14
C GLU A 292 -15.71 -26.89 43.87
N THR A 293 -15.08 -27.80 43.14
CA THR A 293 -13.72 -27.64 42.60
C THR A 293 -13.76 -26.75 41.36
N SER A 294 -12.85 -25.77 41.26
CA SER A 294 -12.76 -24.85 40.12
C SER A 294 -12.76 -25.61 38.79
N PRO A 295 -13.71 -25.35 37.87
CA PRO A 295 -13.61 -25.87 36.52
C PRO A 295 -12.32 -25.29 35.91
N GLY A 296 -11.50 -26.15 35.31
CA GLY A 296 -10.26 -25.70 34.67
C GLY A 296 -10.55 -24.57 33.68
N SER A 297 -9.72 -23.53 33.67
CA SER A 297 -9.91 -22.32 32.86
C SER A 297 -9.95 -22.67 31.37
N LYS A 298 -11.16 -22.80 30.82
CA LYS A 298 -11.37 -22.90 29.38
C LYS A 298 -11.61 -21.50 28.84
N ILE A 299 -10.75 -21.05 27.94
CA ILE A 299 -10.93 -19.78 27.24
C ILE A 299 -12.19 -19.88 26.37
N PRO A 300 -13.20 -19.00 26.56
CA PRO A 300 -14.40 -19.03 25.74
C PRO A 300 -14.10 -18.71 24.27
N GLN A 301 -14.74 -19.42 23.35
CA GLN A 301 -14.61 -19.15 21.91
C GLN A 301 -15.52 -18.00 21.50
N LEU A 302 -14.99 -17.07 20.69
CA LEU A 302 -15.77 -15.94 20.17
C LEU A 302 -16.90 -16.45 19.27
N PRO A 303 -18.14 -15.94 19.43
CA PRO A 303 -19.27 -16.38 18.64
C PRO A 303 -19.17 -15.89 17.20
N HIS A 304 -19.43 -16.79 16.24
CA HIS A 304 -19.62 -16.38 14.85
C HIS A 304 -21.00 -15.74 14.66
N SER A 305 -21.04 -14.62 13.93
CA SER A 305 -22.32 -14.08 13.47
C SER A 305 -22.97 -15.04 12.46
N LYS A 306 -24.29 -14.93 12.28
CA LYS A 306 -25.03 -15.70 11.25
C LYS A 306 -24.38 -15.60 9.87
N TYR A 307 -23.82 -14.44 9.53
CA TYR A 307 -23.14 -14.24 8.25
C TYR A 307 -21.75 -14.87 8.23
N SER A 308 -21.00 -14.76 9.33
CA SER A 308 -19.66 -15.38 9.44
C SER A 308 -19.74 -16.90 9.39
N SER A 309 -20.75 -17.51 10.03
CA SER A 309 -20.96 -18.96 10.01
C SER A 309 -21.28 -19.53 8.63
N LEU A 310 -21.66 -18.69 7.67
CA LEU A 310 -21.96 -19.09 6.29
C LEU A 310 -20.73 -18.95 5.37
N LEU A 311 -19.66 -18.30 5.84
CA LEU A 311 -18.44 -18.16 5.07
C LEU A 311 -17.66 -19.47 5.07
N SER A 312 -17.02 -19.76 3.94
CA SER A 312 -16.09 -20.88 3.85
C SER A 312 -14.86 -20.57 4.70
N GLU A 313 -14.68 -21.31 5.78
CA GLU A 313 -13.47 -21.20 6.60
C GLU A 313 -12.28 -21.83 5.86
N HIS A 314 -11.23 -21.04 5.71
CA HIS A 314 -9.91 -21.52 5.34
C HIS A 314 -9.01 -21.38 6.56
N PRO A 315 -9.13 -22.27 7.56
CA PRO A 315 -8.25 -22.21 8.72
C PRO A 315 -6.81 -22.29 8.23
N PRO A 316 -5.90 -21.46 8.78
CA PRO A 316 -4.49 -21.57 8.45
C PRO A 316 -4.07 -23.01 8.71
N ARG A 317 -3.43 -23.64 7.73
CA ARG A 317 -2.79 -24.94 7.93
C ARG A 317 -1.57 -24.73 8.83
N LEU A 318 -1.83 -24.60 10.12
CA LEU A 318 -0.80 -24.69 11.13
C LEU A 318 -0.26 -26.12 11.02
N HIS A 319 1.00 -26.26 10.63
CA HIS A 319 1.72 -27.53 10.74
C HIS A 319 1.97 -27.82 12.23
N ALA A 320 0.90 -28.01 12.98
CA ALA A 320 0.96 -28.39 14.38
C ALA A 320 1.14 -29.90 14.43
N TYR A 321 2.33 -30.31 14.91
CA TYR A 321 2.69 -31.60 15.49
C TYR A 321 1.89 -32.82 15.00
N VAL A 322 2.49 -33.60 14.09
CA VAL A 322 2.08 -34.98 13.88
C VAL A 322 2.59 -35.77 15.10
N PRO A 323 1.71 -36.35 15.94
CA PRO A 323 2.18 -37.27 16.96
C PRO A 323 2.72 -38.49 16.23
N ILE A 324 4.04 -38.70 16.34
CA ILE A 324 4.64 -39.98 15.99
C ILE A 324 4.23 -40.92 17.13
N ASP A 325 3.17 -41.70 16.93
CA ASP A 325 2.96 -42.91 17.72
C ASP A 325 4.22 -43.77 17.55
N ASP A 326 4.88 -44.12 18.65
CA ASP A 326 6.13 -44.90 18.69
C ASP A 326 6.02 -46.32 18.08
N ASP A 327 4.86 -46.70 17.53
CA ASP A 327 4.58 -48.02 16.96
C ASP A 327 4.18 -48.02 15.47
N ARG A 328 4.38 -46.92 14.72
CA ARG A 328 4.19 -46.94 13.26
C ARG A 328 5.50 -46.83 12.50
N SER A 329 5.84 -47.90 11.78
CA SER A 329 7.02 -47.97 10.92
C SER A 329 6.97 -46.91 9.82
N VAL A 330 8.15 -46.37 9.50
CA VAL A 330 8.42 -45.24 8.59
C VAL A 330 7.97 -45.47 7.12
N LEU A 331 7.33 -46.60 6.81
CA LEU A 331 6.94 -46.98 5.45
C LEU A 331 5.53 -46.50 5.02
N ASP A 332 4.71 -45.96 5.92
CA ASP A 332 3.35 -45.49 5.58
C ASP A 332 3.25 -43.98 5.25
N LEU A 333 4.35 -43.22 5.34
CA LEU A 333 4.37 -41.78 5.07
C LEU A 333 4.39 -41.40 3.58
N GLU A 334 4.72 -42.33 2.67
CA GLU A 334 4.78 -42.05 1.23
C GLU A 334 3.43 -42.22 0.50
N ASN A 335 2.44 -42.88 1.12
CA ASN A 335 1.16 -43.19 0.45
C ASN A 335 0.05 -42.13 0.64
N HIS A 336 0.31 -41.02 1.33
CA HIS A 336 -0.63 -39.89 1.42
C HIS A 336 -0.29 -38.69 0.52
N GLN A 337 0.66 -38.84 -0.42
CA GLN A 337 0.67 -38.02 -1.64
C GLN A 337 -0.35 -38.56 -2.66
N GLY A 338 -1.59 -38.74 -2.21
CA GLY A 338 -2.72 -39.11 -3.04
C GLY A 338 -3.76 -38.01 -2.96
N CYS A 339 -3.86 -37.21 -4.02
CA CYS A 339 -5.08 -36.47 -4.32
C CYS A 339 -6.32 -37.34 -4.05
N MET A 340 -7.41 -36.73 -3.59
CA MET A 340 -8.82 -36.93 -4.02
C MET A 340 -9.79 -36.48 -2.90
N PRO A 341 -11.08 -36.14 -3.18
CA PRO A 341 -11.67 -35.60 -4.40
C PRO A 341 -12.44 -34.29 -4.12
N HIS A 342 -12.40 -33.36 -5.07
CA HIS A 342 -13.32 -32.21 -5.11
C HIS A 342 -14.77 -32.73 -5.31
N LYS A 343 -15.64 -32.60 -4.29
CA LYS A 343 -17.10 -32.64 -4.50
C LYS A 343 -17.64 -31.21 -4.62
N LYS A 344 -18.31 -30.99 -5.76
CA LYS A 344 -18.79 -29.70 -6.28
C LYS A 344 -19.91 -29.08 -5.44
N GLY A 345 -19.90 -27.75 -5.43
CA GLY A 345 -21.05 -26.91 -5.10
C GLY A 345 -20.80 -25.44 -5.37
N LYS A 346 -20.27 -25.06 -6.54
CA LYS A 346 -20.20 -23.63 -6.93
C LYS A 346 -21.64 -23.14 -7.19
N LYS A 347 -22.21 -22.39 -6.26
CA LYS A 347 -23.29 -21.45 -6.56
C LYS A 347 -22.64 -20.08 -6.79
N HIS A 348 -22.68 -19.62 -8.04
CA HIS A 348 -22.38 -18.24 -8.36
C HIS A 348 -23.49 -17.35 -7.77
N LEU A 349 -23.12 -16.43 -6.89
CA LEU A 349 -23.94 -15.25 -6.61
C LEU A 349 -23.66 -14.26 -7.75
N ASN A 350 -24.68 -14.01 -8.55
CA ASN A 350 -24.73 -12.83 -9.40
C ASN A 350 -24.96 -11.63 -8.46
N TRP A 351 -24.21 -10.56 -8.68
CA TRP A 351 -24.46 -9.25 -8.07
C TRP A 351 -25.77 -8.67 -8.57
#